data_AF-A0A1V5PKB9-F1
#
_entry.id   AF-A0A1V5PKB9-F1
#
_cell.length_a   1.000
_cell.length_b   1.000
_cell.length_c   1.000
_cell.angle_alpha   90.00
_cell.angle_beta   90.00
_cell.angle_gamma   90.00
#
_symmetry.space_group_name_H-M   'P 1'
#
loop_
_entity.id
_entity.type
_entity.pdbx_description
1 polymer ?
#
loop_
_entity_poly.entity_id
_entity_poly.type
_entity_poly.pdbx_seq_one_letter_code
_entity_poly.pdbx_strand_id
1 'polypeptide(L)'
;MSEKRFYRKPISVMLMSAFILPGLGQFVNKQILKGIIVMVGSIGTLLWLIIHVFSYLAKTFSLIFDTMSDGGSPADLAPSICIPLVIGLLLAFMFFYFYGLVDSYIVARRNWNNRNIY
;
A
#
# COMPACT_ATOMS: atom_id res chain seq x y z
N MET A 1 20.20 36.67 8.46
CA MET A 1 18.98 36.55 9.31
C MET A 1 17.76 36.18 8.44
N SER A 2 17.78 35.02 7.75
CA SER A 2 16.79 34.68 6.70
C SER A 2 16.46 33.19 6.61
N GLU A 3 16.26 32.49 7.74
CA GLU A 3 15.95 31.05 7.74
C GLU A 3 14.55 30.68 8.25
N LYS A 4 13.72 31.66 8.64
CA LYS A 4 12.41 31.39 9.26
C LYS A 4 11.23 31.27 8.27
N ARG A 5 11.46 30.80 7.04
CA ARG A 5 10.38 30.49 6.07
C ARG A 5 10.47 29.08 5.47
N PHE A 6 11.09 28.12 6.17
CA PHE A 6 11.00 26.72 5.76
C PHE A 6 9.59 26.17 6.09
N TYR A 7 8.66 26.49 5.20
CA TYR A 7 7.40 25.82 4.89
C TYR A 7 6.52 25.44 6.10
N ARG A 8 5.57 26.33 6.43
CA ARG A 8 4.28 25.91 6.99
C ARG A 8 3.62 25.00 5.94
N LYS A 9 3.91 23.70 5.96
CA LYS A 9 3.32 22.75 5.01
C LYS A 9 1.80 22.74 5.24
N PRO A 10 0.99 23.12 4.24
CA PRO A 10 -0.45 23.10 4.39
C PRO A 10 -0.91 21.65 4.56
N ILE A 11 -1.99 21.45 5.33
CA ILE A 11 -2.56 20.12 5.61
C ILE A 11 -2.85 19.36 4.30
N SER A 12 -3.19 20.09 3.23
CA SER A 12 -3.36 19.55 1.88
C SER A 12 -2.13 18.83 1.33
N VAL A 13 -0.91 19.32 1.60
CA VAL A 13 0.33 18.67 1.13
C VAL A 13 0.60 17.38 1.89
N MET A 14 0.29 17.34 3.19
CA MET A 14 0.39 16.11 3.99
C MET A 14 -0.65 15.06 3.54
N LEU A 15 -1.88 15.49 3.28
CA LEU A 15 -2.95 14.62 2.78
C LEU A 15 -2.64 14.10 1.37
N MET A 16 -2.21 14.97 0.45
CA MET A 16 -1.82 14.55 -0.89
C MET A 16 -0.63 13.59 -0.88
N SER A 17 0.36 13.81 0.00
CA SER A 17 1.47 12.86 0.13
C SER A 17 1.02 11.49 0.66
N ALA A 18 0.07 11.44 1.60
CA ALA A 18 -0.47 10.20 2.12
C ALA A 18 -1.37 9.48 1.10
N PHE A 19 -1.98 10.23 0.19
CA PHE A 19 -2.79 9.69 -0.91
C PHE A 19 -1.95 9.02 -1.99
N ILE A 20 -0.79 9.60 -2.30
CA ILE A 20 0.17 9.08 -3.31
C ILE A 20 0.91 7.85 -2.76
N LEU A 21 1.38 7.91 -1.51
CA LEU A 21 2.14 6.83 -0.91
C LEU A 21 1.75 6.68 0.56
N PRO A 22 1.13 5.56 0.95
CA PRO A 22 0.69 5.36 2.32
C PRO A 22 1.90 5.40 3.26
N GLY A 23 1.76 6.11 4.37
CA GLY A 23 2.83 6.30 5.35
C GLY A 23 3.68 7.55 5.15
N LEU A 24 3.69 8.21 3.97
CA LEU A 24 4.45 9.46 3.77
C LEU A 24 4.03 10.58 4.72
N GLY A 25 2.73 10.71 5.03
CA GLY A 25 2.23 11.69 5.98
C GLY A 25 2.83 11.55 7.39
N GLN A 26 3.17 10.32 7.80
CA GLN A 26 3.83 10.05 9.08
C GLN A 26 5.31 10.48 9.05
N PHE A 27 6.02 10.29 7.93
CA PHE A 27 7.37 10.82 7.76
C PHE A 27 7.40 12.35 7.84
N VAL A 28 6.45 13.03 7.20
CA VAL A 28 6.36 14.50 7.26
C VAL A 28 6.07 14.97 8.70
N ASN A 29 5.35 14.19 9.48
CA ASN A 29 5.08 14.45 10.91
C ASN A 29 6.18 13.96 11.86
N LYS A 30 7.36 13.57 11.36
CA LYS A 30 8.50 13.02 12.14
C LYS A 30 8.19 11.71 12.89
N GLN A 31 7.12 10.99 12.52
CA GLN A 31 6.75 9.68 13.07
C GLN A 31 7.32 8.55 12.20
N ILE A 32 8.65 8.45 12.14
CA ILE A 32 9.38 7.57 11.20
C ILE A 32 8.99 6.10 11.38
N LEU A 33 8.99 5.60 12.62
CA LEU A 33 8.69 4.19 12.90
C LEU A 33 7.27 3.79 12.43
N LYS A 34 6.28 4.65 12.70
CA LYS A 34 4.91 4.44 12.22
C LYS A 34 4.87 4.49 10.68
N GLY A 35 5.56 5.46 10.08
CA GLY A 35 5.69 5.61 8.64
C GLY A 35 6.20 4.34 7.97
N ILE A 36 7.25 3.73 8.54
CA ILE A 36 7.79 2.46 8.06
C ILE A 36 6.75 1.34 8.19
N ILE A 37 6.07 1.20 9.34
CA ILE A 37 5.07 0.14 9.55
C ILE A 37 3.93 0.26 8.54
N VAL A 38 3.38 1.48 8.35
CA VAL A 38 2.29 1.71 7.40
C VAL A 38 2.75 1.46 5.97
N MET A 39 3.93 1.95 5.61
CA MET A 39 4.48 1.81 4.27
C MET A 39 4.79 0.35 3.94
N VAL A 40 5.42 -0.40 4.84
CA VAL A 40 5.68 -1.83 4.68
C VAL A 40 4.37 -2.62 4.67
N GLY A 41 3.41 -2.27 5.53
CA GLY A 41 2.09 -2.89 5.56
C GLY A 41 1.35 -2.72 4.24
N SER A 42 1.30 -1.51 3.68
CA SER A 42 0.60 -1.26 2.41
C SER A 42 1.38 -1.75 1.19
N ILE A 43 2.66 -1.39 1.07
CA ILE A 43 3.47 -1.75 -0.12
C ILE A 43 3.77 -3.24 -0.10
N GLY A 44 4.07 -3.81 1.07
CA GLY A 44 4.34 -5.24 1.22
C GLY A 44 3.13 -6.10 0.86
N THR A 45 1.92 -5.74 1.33
CA THR A 45 0.69 -6.47 0.95
C THR A 45 0.40 -6.35 -0.55
N LEU A 46 0.60 -5.17 -1.15
CA LEU A 46 0.44 -4.96 -2.58
C LEU A 46 1.45 -5.78 -3.40
N LEU A 47 2.74 -5.74 -3.03
CA LEU A 47 3.79 -6.51 -3.70
C LEU A 47 3.53 -8.01 -3.59
N TRP A 48 3.11 -8.48 -2.42
CA TRP A 48 2.73 -9.88 -2.23
C TRP A 48 1.57 -10.27 -3.14
N LEU A 49 0.54 -9.43 -3.23
CA LEU A 49 -0.60 -9.66 -4.11
C LEU A 49 -0.15 -9.73 -5.58
N ILE A 50 0.70 -8.80 -6.02
CA ILE A 50 1.27 -8.79 -7.37
C ILE A 50 2.02 -10.10 -7.62
N ILE A 51 2.95 -10.48 -6.74
CA ILE A 51 3.73 -11.73 -6.88
C ILE A 51 2.80 -12.94 -6.97
N HIS A 52 1.75 -13.00 -6.15
CA HIS A 52 0.80 -14.11 -6.16
C HIS A 52 0.03 -14.20 -7.48
N VAL A 53 -0.47 -13.07 -7.98
CA VAL A 53 -1.18 -12.99 -9.27
C VAL A 53 -0.26 -13.32 -10.44
N PHE A 54 0.97 -12.78 -10.46
CA PHE A 54 1.95 -13.10 -11.50
C PHE A 54 2.36 -14.58 -11.48
N SER A 55 2.55 -15.17 -10.29
CA SER A 55 2.86 -16.59 -10.16
C SER A 55 1.72 -17.47 -10.66
N TYR A 56 0.48 -17.07 -10.40
CA TYR A 56 -0.71 -17.74 -10.94
C TYR A 56 -0.76 -17.64 -12.46
N LEU A 57 -0.55 -16.44 -13.02
CA LEU A 57 -0.53 -16.22 -14.47
C LEU A 57 0.59 -17.03 -15.14
N ALA A 58 1.80 -17.03 -14.58
CA ALA A 58 2.92 -17.80 -15.11
C ALA A 58 2.61 -19.30 -15.18
N LYS A 59 2.02 -19.87 -14.13
CA LYS A 59 1.58 -21.28 -14.12
C LYS A 59 0.47 -21.53 -15.14
N THR A 60 -0.46 -20.59 -15.27
CA THR A 60 -1.56 -20.69 -16.24
C THR A 60 -1.03 -20.69 -17.67
N PHE A 61 -0.07 -19.80 -17.98
CA PHE A 61 0.56 -19.76 -19.29
C PHE A 61 1.36 -21.03 -19.59
N SER A 62 2.15 -21.53 -18.64
CA SER A 62 2.87 -22.81 -18.81
C SER A 62 1.91 -23.93 -19.17
N LEU A 63 0.81 -24.05 -18.43
CA LEU A 63 -0.18 -25.10 -18.66
C LEU A 63 -0.84 -24.97 -20.04
N ILE A 64 -1.15 -23.75 -20.49
CA ILE A 64 -1.70 -23.52 -21.84
C ILE A 64 -0.69 -23.97 -22.92
N PHE A 65 0.59 -23.61 -22.77
CA PHE A 65 1.64 -24.03 -23.71
C PHE A 65 1.83 -25.55 -23.73
N ASP A 66 1.87 -26.19 -22.57
CA ASP A 66 2.04 -27.65 -22.44
C ASP A 66 0.84 -28.39 -23.06
N THR A 67 -0.39 -27.89 -22.84
CA THR A 67 -1.62 -28.45 -23.43
C THR A 67 -1.64 -28.32 -24.95
N MET A 68 -1.15 -27.20 -25.50
CA MET A 68 -1.03 -27.00 -26.94
C MET A 68 0.03 -27.91 -27.59
N SER A 69 1.10 -28.24 -26.86
CA SER A 69 2.17 -29.15 -27.30
C SER A 69 1.71 -30.61 -27.34
N ASP A 70 1.11 -31.09 -26.25
CA ASP A 70 0.98 -32.53 -26.01
C ASP A 70 -0.45 -33.07 -26.24
N GLY A 71 -1.42 -32.21 -26.57
CA GLY A 71 -2.81 -32.62 -26.85
C GLY A 71 -3.55 -33.21 -25.64
N GLY A 72 -2.97 -33.14 -24.44
CA GLY A 72 -3.57 -33.61 -23.19
C GLY A 72 -4.73 -32.73 -22.73
N SER A 73 -5.65 -33.30 -21.96
CA SER A 73 -6.81 -32.57 -21.42
C SER A 73 -6.38 -31.64 -20.27
N PRO A 74 -6.58 -30.31 -20.36
CA PRO A 74 -6.08 -29.33 -19.38
C PRO A 74 -6.85 -29.28 -18.05
N ALA A 75 -7.90 -30.10 -17.89
CA ALA A 75 -8.88 -29.90 -16.82
C ALA A 75 -8.39 -30.26 -15.41
N ASP A 76 -7.46 -31.23 -15.28
CA ASP A 76 -7.07 -31.77 -13.97
C ASP A 76 -5.84 -31.08 -13.33
N LEU A 77 -5.16 -30.20 -14.06
CA LEU A 77 -3.94 -29.51 -13.60
C LEU A 77 -4.07 -27.99 -13.49
N ALA A 78 -5.27 -27.44 -13.74
CA ALA A 78 -5.49 -25.99 -13.74
C ALA A 78 -5.04 -25.39 -12.40
N PRO A 79 -4.07 -24.45 -12.41
CA PRO A 79 -3.65 -23.79 -11.18
C PRO A 79 -4.86 -23.10 -10.55
N SER A 80 -5.07 -23.26 -9.24
CA SER A 80 -6.11 -22.56 -8.50
C SER A 80 -5.54 -21.31 -7.83
N ILE A 81 -6.15 -20.15 -8.07
CA ILE A 81 -5.82 -18.95 -7.29
C ILE A 81 -6.42 -19.08 -5.89
N CYS A 82 -5.65 -18.76 -4.85
CA CYS A 82 -6.17 -18.78 -3.49
C CYS A 82 -7.02 -17.52 -3.25
N ILE A 83 -8.31 -17.59 -3.61
CA ILE A 83 -9.26 -16.47 -3.48
C ILE A 83 -9.29 -15.89 -2.05
N PRO A 84 -9.32 -16.72 -0.97
CA PRO A 84 -9.29 -16.19 0.40
C PRO A 84 -8.03 -15.39 0.70
N LEU A 85 -6.87 -15.81 0.18
CA LEU A 85 -5.61 -15.10 0.35
C LEU A 85 -5.63 -13.75 -0.38
N VAL A 86 -6.14 -13.71 -1.61
CA VAL A 86 -6.29 -12.48 -2.39
C VAL A 86 -7.20 -11.48 -1.67
N ILE A 87 -8.36 -11.94 -1.18
CA ILE A 87 -9.27 -11.11 -0.40
C ILE A 87 -8.60 -10.62 0.89
N GLY A 88 -7.90 -11.51 1.61
CA GLY A 88 -7.17 -11.15 2.83
C GLY A 88 -6.10 -10.08 2.59
N LEU A 89 -5.32 -10.20 1.51
CA LEU A 89 -4.30 -9.22 1.14
C LEU A 89 -4.91 -7.88 0.74
N LEU A 90 -6.04 -7.88 0.02
CA LEU A 90 -6.76 -6.66 -0.33
C LEU A 90 -7.32 -5.95 0.90
N LEU A 91 -7.93 -6.69 1.83
CA LEU A 91 -8.43 -6.13 3.08
C LEU A 91 -7.29 -5.57 3.94
N ALA A 92 -6.17 -6.30 4.03
CA ALA A 92 -4.97 -5.82 4.73
C ALA A 92 -4.43 -4.53 4.10
N PHE A 93 -4.32 -4.49 2.76
CA PHE A 93 -3.91 -3.29 2.04
C PHE A 93 -4.84 -2.10 2.34
N MET A 94 -6.15 -2.28 2.21
CA MET A 94 -7.14 -1.24 2.51
C MET A 94 -7.02 -0.76 3.96
N PHE A 95 -6.88 -1.69 4.90
CA PHE A 95 -6.69 -1.36 6.31
C PHE A 95 -5.47 -0.46 6.53
N PHE A 96 -4.29 -0.85 6.04
CA PHE A 96 -3.08 -0.02 6.19
C PHE A 96 -3.18 1.31 5.46
N TYR A 97 -3.82 1.34 4.28
CA TYR A 97 -4.04 2.54 3.50
C TYR A 97 -4.91 3.56 4.25
N PHE A 98 -6.11 3.15 4.68
CA PHE A 98 -7.03 4.02 5.40
C PHE A 98 -6.48 4.42 6.76
N TYR A 99 -5.86 3.49 7.50
CA TYR A 99 -5.21 3.79 8.77
C TYR A 99 -4.14 4.87 8.61
N GLY A 100 -3.25 4.72 7.61
CA GLY A 100 -2.20 5.70 7.33
C GLY A 100 -2.73 7.09 6.99
N LEU A 101 -3.82 7.15 6.22
CA LEU A 101 -4.48 8.40 5.85
C LEU A 101 -5.12 9.09 7.07
N VAL A 102 -5.90 8.34 7.85
CA VAL A 102 -6.59 8.85 9.04
C VAL A 102 -5.60 9.30 10.11
N ASP A 103 -4.57 8.51 10.42
CA ASP A 103 -3.55 8.87 11.41
C ASP A 103 -2.77 10.12 10.97
N SER A 104 -2.38 10.20 9.69
CA SER A 104 -1.72 11.40 9.14
C SER A 104 -2.59 12.65 9.24
N TYR A 105 -3.90 12.53 8.99
CA TYR A 105 -4.85 13.63 9.12
C TYR A 105 -5.01 14.09 10.58
N ILE A 106 -5.21 13.17 11.51
CA ILE A 106 -5.37 13.47 12.94
C ILE A 106 -4.12 14.17 13.47
N VAL A 107 -2.93 13.67 13.14
CA VAL A 107 -1.65 14.25 13.58
C VAL A 107 -1.46 15.63 12.96
N ALA A 108 -1.75 15.82 11.67
CA ALA A 108 -1.67 17.12 11.02
C ALA A 108 -2.62 18.15 11.67
N ARG A 109 -3.85 17.74 11.99
CA ARG A 109 -4.85 18.61 12.64
C ARG A 109 -4.44 18.98 14.07
N ARG A 110 -3.94 18.03 14.87
CA ARG A 110 -3.41 18.29 16.21
C ARG A 110 -2.24 19.27 16.16
N ASN A 111 -1.31 19.08 15.22
CA ASN A 111 -0.17 19.97 15.03
C ASN A 111 -0.57 21.38 14.56
N TRP A 112 -1.69 21.53 13.86
CA TRP A 112 -2.23 22.83 13.49
C TRP A 112 -2.83 23.57 14.69
N ASN A 113 -3.67 22.90 15.50
CA ASN A 113 -4.28 23.49 16.68
C ASN A 113 -3.24 23.97 17.71
N ASN A 114 -2.20 23.17 17.97
CA ASN A 114 -1.15 23.54 18.92
C ASN A 114 -0.32 24.77 18.48
N ARG A 115 -0.34 25.14 17.19
CA ARG A 115 0.37 26.32 16.67
C ARG A 115 -0.47 27.60 16.68
N ASN A 116 -1.78 27.52 16.91
CA ASN A 116 -2.67 28.68 16.99
C ASN A 116 -2.98 29.11 18.43
N ILE A 117 -2.43 28.41 19.43
CA ILE A 117 -2.59 28.71 20.86
C ILE A 117 -1.40 29.55 21.39
N TYR A 118 -0.35 29.73 20.59
CA TYR A 118 0.82 30.59 20.83
C TYR A 118 0.97 31.61 19.69
#